data_AF-A0A2I0I5R5-F1
#
_entry.id   AF-A0A2I0I5R5-F1
#
_cell.length_a   1.000
_cell.length_b   1.000
_cell.length_c   1.000
_cell.angle_alpha   90.00
_cell.angle_beta   90.00
_cell.angle_gamma   90.00
#
_symmetry.space_group_name_H-M   'P 1'
#
loop_
_entity.id
_entity.type
_entity.pdbx_description
1 polymer ?
#
loop_
_entity_poly.entity_id
_entity_poly.type
_entity_poly.pdbx_seq_one_letter_code
_entity_poly.pdbx_strand_id
1 'polypeptide(L)'
;MDGLNSSQIIWQSFDHPSNTWLPGAKLGINKRTNTSQLLTSFKNEEDAAPGLFSVQLQPSSEYYLWWKMTEHYWTSGPWDPKAKIFSLVPDVKLWSLKYCESGLYSAHWGCN
;
A
#
# COMPACT_ATOMS: atom_id res chain seq x y z
N MET A 1 9.84 -29.19 23.77
CA MET A 1 10.35 -28.72 22.46
C MET A 1 9.17 -28.89 21.53
N ASP A 2 8.25 -27.93 21.56
CA ASP A 2 6.88 -28.13 21.09
C ASP A 2 6.73 -27.26 19.85
N GLY A 3 6.78 -27.92 18.69
CA GLY A 3 6.62 -27.31 17.39
C GLY A 3 5.20 -26.80 17.22
N LEU A 4 5.00 -25.49 17.38
CA LEU A 4 3.84 -24.82 16.83
C LEU A 4 4.05 -24.66 15.33
N ASN A 5 3.55 -25.67 14.63
CA ASN A 5 3.25 -25.72 13.21
C ASN A 5 2.73 -24.35 12.72
N SER A 6 3.27 -23.87 11.58
CA SER A 6 2.93 -22.60 10.94
C SER A 6 1.42 -22.33 10.98
N SER A 7 0.98 -21.52 11.94
CA SER A 7 -0.42 -21.12 12.09
C SER A 7 -0.83 -20.35 10.84
N GLN A 8 -1.64 -20.98 9.99
CA GLN A 8 -2.15 -20.41 8.75
C GLN A 8 -3.05 -19.23 9.10
N ILE A 9 -2.52 -18.01 8.95
CA ILE A 9 -3.25 -16.78 9.25
C ILE A 9 -4.38 -16.65 8.21
N ILE A 10 -5.63 -16.83 8.67
CA ILE A 10 -6.83 -16.77 7.84
C ILE A 10 -7.39 -15.34 7.72
N TRP A 11 -7.04 -14.44 8.64
CA TRP A 11 -7.47 -13.04 8.65
C TRP A 11 -6.48 -12.17 9.43
N GLN A 12 -6.26 -10.94 8.98
CA GLN A 12 -5.53 -9.89 9.71
C GLN A 12 -6.02 -8.50 9.29
N SER A 13 -5.93 -7.52 10.19
CA SER A 13 -6.34 -6.14 9.93
C SER A 13 -5.50 -5.47 8.83
N PHE A 14 -4.22 -5.84 8.68
CA PHE A 14 -3.34 -5.30 7.63
C PHE A 14 -3.77 -5.64 6.20
N ASP A 15 -4.63 -6.63 6.01
CA ASP A 15 -5.19 -6.94 4.69
C ASP A 15 -6.33 -5.98 4.29
N HIS A 16 -6.85 -5.20 5.25
CA HIS A 16 -7.97 -4.28 5.08
C HIS A 16 -7.65 -2.89 5.67
N PRO A 17 -6.72 -2.14 5.08
CA PRO A 17 -6.40 -0.80 5.54
C PRO A 17 -7.60 0.14 5.33
N SER A 18 -7.90 0.96 6.34
CA SER A 18 -8.96 1.98 6.27
C SER A 18 -8.41 3.29 5.70
N ASN A 19 -7.86 4.17 6.54
CA ASN A 19 -7.34 5.49 6.10
C ASN A 19 -5.84 5.70 6.36
N THR A 20 -5.23 4.87 7.21
CA THR A 20 -3.84 5.02 7.64
C THR A 20 -3.01 3.84 7.18
N TRP A 21 -1.86 4.12 6.57
CA TRP A 21 -0.86 3.11 6.26
C TRP A 21 0.13 2.96 7.41
N LEU A 22 0.02 1.85 8.14
CA LEU A 22 0.89 1.55 9.28
C LEU A 22 2.22 0.91 8.84
N PRO A 23 3.32 1.12 9.58
CA PRO A 23 4.54 0.37 9.38
C PRO A 23 4.28 -1.15 9.48
N GLY A 24 4.72 -1.90 8.46
CA GLY A 24 4.57 -3.35 8.36
C GLY A 24 3.39 -3.77 7.49
N ALA A 25 2.39 -2.92 7.34
CA ALA A 25 1.32 -3.13 6.38
C ALA A 25 1.87 -2.97 4.95
N LYS A 26 1.34 -3.78 4.03
CA LYS A 26 1.64 -3.66 2.61
C LYS A 26 0.55 -2.81 1.97
N LEU A 27 0.93 -1.94 1.05
CA LEU A 27 0.00 -1.20 0.20
C LEU A 27 0.42 -1.48 -1.25
N GLY A 28 -0.25 -2.43 -1.89
CA GLY A 28 0.10 -2.83 -3.25
C GLY A 28 -0.86 -3.85 -3.85
N ILE A 29 -0.40 -4.52 -4.90
CA ILE A 29 -1.19 -5.54 -5.60
C ILE A 29 -0.91 -6.89 -4.98
N ASN A 30 -1.94 -7.50 -4.40
CA ASN A 30 -1.85 -8.87 -3.91
C ASN A 30 -1.78 -9.83 -5.11
N LYS A 31 -0.59 -10.37 -5.39
CA LYS A 31 -0.35 -11.28 -6.53
C LYS A 31 -1.20 -12.56 -6.49
N ARG A 32 -1.65 -13.00 -5.31
CA ARG A 32 -2.46 -14.23 -5.18
C ARG A 32 -3.90 -14.00 -5.60
N THR A 33 -4.48 -12.87 -5.22
CA THR A 33 -5.87 -12.52 -5.52
C THR A 33 -6.01 -11.58 -6.72
N ASN A 34 -4.89 -11.06 -7.23
CA ASN A 34 -4.80 -10.03 -8.25
C ASN A 34 -5.62 -8.76 -7.91
N THR A 35 -5.76 -8.45 -6.62
CA THR A 35 -6.49 -7.27 -6.13
C THR A 35 -5.52 -6.23 -5.61
N SER A 36 -5.74 -4.97 -6.00
CA SER A 36 -4.98 -3.85 -5.45
C SER A 36 -5.62 -3.36 -4.15
N GLN A 37 -4.82 -3.20 -3.12
CA GLN A 37 -5.27 -2.65 -1.84
C GLN A 37 -5.58 -1.16 -2.02
N LEU A 38 -6.71 -0.74 -1.47
CA LEU A 38 -7.21 0.62 -1.53
C LEU A 38 -7.14 1.24 -0.14
N LEU A 39 -6.51 2.41 -0.03
CA LEU A 39 -6.52 3.22 1.18
C LEU A 39 -7.49 4.38 0.97
N THR A 40 -8.53 4.50 1.79
CA THR A 40 -9.55 5.54 1.63
C THR A 40 -9.55 6.47 2.83
N SER A 41 -9.50 7.78 2.54
CA SER A 41 -9.62 8.84 3.55
C SER A 41 -10.86 8.65 4.42
N PHE A 42 -10.83 9.21 5.62
CA PHE A 42 -12.07 9.45 6.35
C PHE A 42 -12.81 10.63 5.75
N LYS A 43 -14.13 10.67 5.98
CA LYS A 43 -14.97 11.76 5.53
C LYS A 43 -14.60 13.07 6.19
N ASN A 44 -14.28 13.04 7.49
CA ASN A 44 -13.69 14.14 8.24
C ASN A 44 -13.04 13.60 9.53
N GLU A 45 -12.57 14.49 10.42
CA GLU A 45 -11.87 14.10 11.66
C GLU A 45 -12.77 13.39 12.69
N GLU A 46 -14.08 13.64 12.65
CA GLU A 46 -15.07 13.11 13.60
C GLU A 46 -15.81 11.87 13.04
N ASP A 47 -15.85 11.72 11.72
CA ASP A 47 -16.59 10.70 10.98
C ASP A 47 -15.62 9.79 10.20
N ALA A 48 -15.37 8.61 10.76
CA ALA A 48 -14.52 7.57 10.17
C ALA A 48 -15.16 6.83 8.98
N ALA A 49 -16.33 7.26 8.51
CA ALA A 49 -16.89 6.78 7.25
C ALA A 49 -15.94 7.07 6.07
N PRO A 50 -16.02 6.29 4.98
CA PRO A 50 -15.23 6.53 3.77
C PRO A 50 -15.43 7.94 3.21
N GLY A 51 -14.32 8.64 3.00
CA GLY A 51 -14.23 9.95 2.38
C GLY A 51 -14.12 9.90 0.86
N LEU A 52 -13.80 11.05 0.26
CA LEU A 52 -13.77 11.20 -1.20
C LEU A 52 -12.44 10.82 -1.84
N PHE A 53 -11.37 10.73 -1.04
CA PHE A 53 -10.02 10.48 -1.54
C PHE A 53 -9.59 9.04 -1.29
N SER A 54 -9.06 8.39 -2.31
CA SER A 54 -8.51 7.03 -2.20
C SER A 54 -7.18 6.89 -2.93
N VAL A 55 -6.23 6.17 -2.33
CA VAL A 55 -4.92 5.87 -2.91
C VAL A 55 -4.82 4.40 -3.28
N GLN A 56 -4.33 4.10 -4.48
CA GLN A 56 -4.20 2.74 -4.99
C GLN A 56 -2.96 2.58 -5.87
N LEU A 57 -2.25 1.46 -5.73
CA LEU A 57 -1.17 1.07 -6.65
C LEU A 57 -1.77 0.56 -7.97
N GLN A 58 -1.33 1.16 -9.07
CA GLN A 58 -1.70 0.75 -10.43
C GLN A 58 -0.72 -0.30 -10.97
N PRO A 59 -1.14 -1.13 -11.95
CA PRO A 59 -0.24 -2.08 -12.63
C PRO A 59 1.00 -1.44 -13.27
N SER A 60 0.94 -0.15 -13.60
CA SER A 60 2.08 0.65 -14.08
C SER A 60 3.15 0.92 -13.02
N SER A 61 2.99 0.40 -11.80
CA SER A 61 3.89 0.64 -10.65
C SER A 61 3.89 2.09 -10.18
N GLU A 62 2.71 2.71 -10.19
CA GLU A 62 2.44 4.09 -9.77
C GLU A 62 1.31 4.12 -8.75
N TYR A 63 1.40 4.97 -7.72
CA TYR A 63 0.27 5.25 -6.85
C TYR A 63 -0.60 6.34 -7.44
N TYR A 64 -1.88 6.05 -7.59
CA TYR A 64 -2.89 7.01 -8.01
C TYR A 64 -3.70 7.45 -6.81
N LEU A 65 -3.93 8.76 -6.72
CA LEU A 65 -4.93 9.37 -5.87
C LEU A 65 -6.18 9.63 -6.69
N TRP A 66 -7.27 9.02 -6.27
CA TRP A 66 -8.59 9.14 -6.87
C TRP A 66 -9.47 10.08 -6.06
N TRP A 67 -10.25 10.89 -6.76
CA TRP A 67 -11.40 11.59 -6.21
C TRP A 67 -12.68 10.84 -6.58
N LYS A 68 -13.50 10.54 -5.57
CA LYS A 68 -14.75 9.77 -5.68
C LYS A 68 -14.60 8.40 -6.36
N MET A 69 -13.39 7.83 -6.38
CA MET A 69 -13.08 6.59 -7.08
C MET A 69 -13.32 6.63 -8.61
N THR A 70 -13.51 7.82 -9.18
CA THR A 70 -13.86 7.98 -10.61
C THR A 70 -12.92 8.93 -11.35
N GLU A 71 -12.36 9.90 -10.65
CA GLU A 71 -11.49 10.92 -11.25
C GLU A 71 -10.07 10.76 -10.74
N HIS A 72 -9.12 10.62 -11.66
CA HIS A 72 -7.70 10.60 -11.32
C HIS A 72 -7.25 12.03 -10.99
N TYR A 73 -6.88 12.26 -9.73
CA TYR A 73 -6.52 13.58 -9.24
C TYR A 73 -5.01 13.81 -9.24
N TRP A 74 -4.22 12.77 -8.89
CA TRP A 74 -2.77 12.88 -8.78
C TRP A 74 -2.10 11.50 -8.91
N THR A 75 -0.86 11.48 -9.38
CA THR A 75 -0.02 10.27 -9.44
C THR A 75 1.34 10.51 -8.80
N SER A 76 1.90 9.48 -8.17
CA SER A 76 3.30 9.47 -7.73
C SER A 76 4.29 9.49 -8.90
N GLY A 77 3.82 9.18 -10.10
CA GLY A 77 4.64 8.78 -11.23
C GLY A 77 5.26 7.38 -11.03
N PRO A 78 5.95 6.84 -12.05
CA PRO A 78 6.59 5.52 -12.01
C PRO A 78 7.62 5.41 -10.89
N TRP A 79 7.65 4.22 -10.28
CA TRP A 79 8.72 3.78 -9.40
C TRP A 79 10.04 3.61 -10.17
N ASP A 80 11.08 4.31 -9.73
CA ASP A 80 12.46 4.08 -10.17
C ASP A 80 13.14 3.10 -9.21
N PRO A 81 13.41 1.85 -9.62
CA PRO A 81 14.05 0.86 -8.76
C PRO A 81 15.53 1.17 -8.44
N LYS A 82 16.23 1.93 -9.30
CA LYS A 82 17.63 2.31 -9.07
C LYS A 82 17.72 3.41 -8.03
N ALA A 83 16.91 4.45 -8.19
CA ALA A 83 16.88 5.59 -7.27
C ALA A 83 16.04 5.30 -6.00
N LYS A 84 15.20 4.26 -6.02
CA LYS A 84 14.26 3.89 -4.95
C LYS A 84 13.33 5.03 -4.55
N ILE A 85 12.83 5.73 -5.57
CA ILE A 85 11.91 6.87 -5.44
C ILE A 85 10.79 6.76 -6.46
N PHE A 86 9.69 7.46 -6.21
CA PHE A 86 8.70 7.75 -7.23
C PHE A 86 9.08 9.05 -7.95
N SER A 87 9.01 9.03 -9.28
CA SER A 87 9.54 10.11 -10.12
C SER A 87 8.94 11.50 -9.88
N LEU A 88 7.66 11.60 -9.48
CA LEU A 88 7.00 12.87 -9.16
C LEU A 88 6.94 13.16 -7.65
N VAL A 89 7.56 12.30 -6.84
CA VAL A 89 7.62 12.46 -5.38
C VAL A 89 9.04 12.17 -4.88
N PRO A 90 10.04 12.97 -5.30
CA PRO A 90 11.45 12.72 -4.96
C PRO A 90 11.76 12.95 -3.47
N ASP A 91 10.97 13.79 -2.80
CA ASP A 91 11.20 14.19 -1.40
C ASP A 91 10.68 13.17 -0.38
N VAL A 92 9.70 12.34 -0.75
CA VAL A 92 9.31 11.18 0.07
C VAL A 92 10.33 10.08 -0.13
N LYS A 93 11.43 10.20 0.61
CA LYS A 93 12.28 9.06 0.96
C LYS A 93 11.51 8.18 1.93
N LEU A 94 10.66 7.32 1.36
CA LEU A 94 9.98 6.24 2.07
C LEU A 94 11.05 5.25 2.58
N TRP A 95 11.71 5.59 3.70
CA TRP A 95 12.71 4.77 4.41
C TRP A 95 12.17 3.42 4.92
N SER A 96 10.92 3.16 4.60
CA SER A 96 10.11 2.04 5.01
C SER A 96 9.49 1.33 3.81
N LEU A 97 10.00 1.47 2.58
CA LEU A 97 9.56 0.61 1.48
C LEU A 97 10.72 -0.19 0.91
N LYS A 98 10.85 -1.43 1.36
CA LYS A 98 11.56 -2.44 0.57
C LYS A 98 10.62 -2.87 -0.56
N TYR A 99 11.01 -2.54 -1.80
CA TYR A 99 10.52 -3.22 -3.00
C TYR A 99 11.01 -4.66 -2.93
N CYS A 100 10.13 -5.61 -2.66
CA CYS A 100 10.43 -7.02 -2.83
C CYS A 100 10.02 -7.37 -4.27
N GLU A 101 10.82 -8.16 -5.00
CA GLU A 101 10.58 -8.56 -6.42
C GLU A 101 9.19 -9.22 -6.65
N SER A 102 8.45 -9.47 -5.57
CA SER A 102 7.02 -9.74 -5.54
C SER A 102 6.11 -8.52 -5.84
N GLY A 103 6.60 -7.34 -6.26
CA GLY A 103 5.74 -6.19 -6.61
C GLY A 103 4.96 -5.59 -5.43
N LEU A 104 5.49 -5.72 -4.21
CA LEU A 104 4.87 -5.25 -2.98
C LEU A 104 5.85 -4.34 -2.24
N TYR A 105 5.35 -3.23 -1.70
CA TYR A 105 6.12 -2.35 -0.83
C TYR A 105 5.84 -2.69 0.64
N SER A 106 6.89 -2.87 1.46
CA SER A 106 6.78 -3.19 2.89
C SER A 106 7.73 -2.36 3.75
N ALA A 107 7.24 -1.92 4.92
CA ALA A 107 8.08 -1.36 5.98
C ALA A 107 8.64 -2.48 6.83
N HIS A 108 9.91 -2.82 6.55
CA HIS A 108 10.87 -3.64 7.31
C HIS A 108 10.25 -4.64 8.30
N TRP A 109 10.31 -5.95 8.08
CA TRP A 109 11.49 -6.81 8.24
C TRP A 109 11.68 -7.82 7.09
N GLY A 110 12.94 -8.07 6.74
CA GLY A 110 13.46 -9.19 5.91
C GLY A 110 12.64 -9.66 4.69
N CYS A 111 13.10 -9.34 3.47
CA CYS A 111 12.87 -10.26 2.35
C CYS A 111 13.76 -11.48 2.63
N ASN A 112 13.16 -12.63 2.95
CA ASN A 112 13.78 -13.94 2.82
C ASN A 112 13.49 -14.46 1.41
#